data_AF-A0A554IY99-F1
#
_entry.id   AF-A0A554IY99-F1
#
_cell.length_a   1.000
_cell.length_b   1.000
_cell.length_c   1.000
_cell.angle_alpha   90.00
_cell.angle_beta   90.00
_cell.angle_gamma   90.00
#
_symmetry.space_group_name_H-M   'P 1'
#
loop_
_entity.id
_entity.type
_entity.pdbx_description
1 polymer ?
#
loop_
_entity_poly.entity_id
_entity_poly.type
_entity_poly.pdbx_seq_one_letter_code
_entity_poly.pdbx_strand_id
1 'polypeptide(L)' 'MEKIHIEQHSSVGLAWIAGWLFSIGYLQLGFAKGVFALVIWPYYLGVAFAL' A
#
# COMPACT_ATOMS: atom_id res chain seq x y z
N MET A 1 -7.95 -7.90 -38.38
CA MET A 1 -7.02 -8.06 -37.24
C MET A 1 -7.55 -7.20 -36.11
N GLU A 2 -8.11 -7.83 -35.08
CA GLU A 2 -8.64 -7.12 -33.92
C GLU A 2 -7.45 -6.69 -33.05
N LYS A 3 -7.26 -5.38 -32.88
CA LYS A 3 -6.19 -4.84 -32.03
C LYS A 3 -6.63 -4.97 -30.57
N ILE A 4 -6.09 -5.95 -29.87
CA ILE A 4 -6.29 -6.09 -28.42
C ILE A 4 -5.65 -4.87 -27.75
N HIS A 5 -6.47 -3.97 -27.21
CA HIS A 5 -6.02 -2.83 -26.43
C HIS A 5 -5.69 -3.35 -25.02
N ILE A 6 -4.40 -3.44 -24.69
CA ILE A 6 -3.95 -3.78 -23.34
C ILE A 6 -4.00 -2.50 -22.50
N GLU A 7 -5.07 -2.29 -21.74
CA GLU A 7 -5.14 -1.19 -20.77
C GLU A 7 -4.27 -1.53 -19.55
N GLN A 8 -3.19 -0.78 -19.35
CA GLN A 8 -2.25 -0.97 -18.25
C GLN A 8 -2.75 -0.29 -16.98
N HIS A 9 -3.63 -0.96 -16.22
CA HIS A 9 -4.13 -0.53 -14.91
C HIS A 9 -3.09 -0.69 -13.78
N SER A 10 -1.81 -0.39 -14.02
CA SER A 10 -0.68 -0.79 -13.15
C SER A 10 -0.21 0.28 -12.14
N SER A 11 -0.54 1.56 -12.36
CA SER A 11 -0.09 2.65 -11.48
C SER A 11 -0.67 2.58 -10.07
N VAL A 12 -1.92 2.10 -9.94
CA VAL A 12 -2.61 1.95 -8.64
C VAL A 12 -1.95 0.87 -7.78
N GLY A 13 -1.54 -0.25 -8.38
CA GLY A 13 -0.83 -1.32 -7.66
C GLY A 13 0.53 -0.87 -7.14
N LEU A 14 1.27 -0.10 -7.94
CA LEU A 14 2.54 0.51 -7.52
C LEU A 14 2.35 1.51 -6.39
N ALA A 15 1.33 2.37 -6.48
CA ALA A 15 1.00 3.32 -5.41
C ALA A 15 0.60 2.59 -4.11
N TRP A 16 -0.14 1.49 -4.21
CA TRP A 16 -0.52 0.65 -3.07
C TRP A 16 0.69 0.04 -2.36
N ILE A 17 1.60 -0.59 -3.13
CA ILE A 17 2.82 -1.20 -2.58
C ILE A 17 3.73 -0.13 -1.98
N ALA A 18 3.88 1.02 -2.64
CA ALA A 18 4.66 2.13 -2.13
C ALA A 18 4.10 2.65 -0.80
N GLY A 19 2.79 2.83 -0.70
CA GLY A 19 2.11 3.24 0.54
C GLY A 19 2.26 2.23 1.68
N TRP A 20 2.15 0.94 1.37
CA TRP A 20 2.35 -0.13 2.34
C TRP A 20 3.80 -0.17 2.88
N LEU A 21 4.81 -0.16 2.00
CA LEU A 21 6.23 -0.14 2.39
C LEU A 21 6.57 1.13 3.19
N PHE A 22 6.06 2.28 2.76
CA PHE A 22 6.18 3.53 3.49
C PHE A 22 5.63 3.41 4.90
N SER A 23 4.44 2.83 5.07
CA SER A 23 3.81 2.67 6.39
C SER A 23 4.61 1.78 7.32
N ILE A 24 5.16 0.67 6.81
CA ILE A 24 6.03 -0.22 7.61
C ILE A 24 7.28 0.52 8.07
N GLY A 25 7.95 1.23 7.17
CA GLY A 25 9.18 1.96 7.48
C GLY A 25 8.95 3.14 8.41
N TYR A 26 7.92 3.94 8.13
CA TYR A 26 7.56 5.15 8.89
C TYR A 26 7.14 4.82 10.33
N LEU A 27 6.29 3.80 10.51
CA LEU A 27 5.77 3.39 11.82
C LEU A 27 6.66 2.36 12.51
N GLN A 28 7.77 1.94 11.89
CA GLN A 28 8.68 0.90 12.40
C GLN A 28 7.92 -0.38 12.81
N LEU A 29 6.94 -0.81 12.01
CA LEU A 29 6.11 -1.98 12.33
C LEU A 29 6.98 -3.24 12.28
N GLY A 30 7.00 -4.01 13.37
CA GLY A 30 7.60 -5.34 13.38
C GLY A 30 6.91 -6.30 12.38
N PHE A 31 7.58 -7.39 12.01
CA PHE A 31 7.17 -8.28 10.92
C PHE A 31 5.68 -8.67 10.94
N ALA A 32 5.15 -9.13 12.08
CA ALA A 32 3.75 -9.51 12.19
C ALA A 32 2.79 -8.34 11.91
N LYS A 33 3.08 -7.14 12.45
CA LYS A 33 2.27 -5.94 12.22
C LYS A 33 2.41 -5.43 10.79
N GLY A 34 3.57 -5.59 10.16
CA GLY A 34 3.79 -5.26 8.75
C GLY A 34 2.95 -6.13 7.80
N VAL A 35 2.77 -7.42 8.11
CA VAL A 35 1.84 -8.29 7.36
C VAL A 35 0.40 -7.84 7.52
N PHE A 36 -0.04 -7.52 8.75
CA PHE A 36 -1.38 -6.95 8.96
C PHE A 36 -1.58 -5.61 8.22
N ALA A 37 -0.53 -4.78 8.16
CA ALA A 37 -0.56 -3.52 7.42
C ALA A 37 -0.85 -3.71 5.93
N LEU A 38 -0.58 -4.88 5.32
CA LEU A 38 -0.90 -5.11 3.90
C LEU A 38 -2.39 -4.88 3.60
N VAL A 39 -3.27 -5.14 4.57
CA VAL A 39 -4.72 -4.96 4.44
C VAL A 39 -5.20 -3.68 5.12
N ILE A 40 -4.61 -3.30 6.26
CA ILE A 40 -5.11 -2.21 7.11
C ILE A 40 -4.12 -1.05 7.33
N TRP A 41 -3.09 -0.87 6.48
CA TRP A 41 -2.12 0.21 6.63
C TRP A 41 -2.71 1.63 6.70
N PRO A 42 -3.80 2.01 5.98
CA PRO A 42 -4.32 3.38 6.05
C PRO A 42 -4.84 3.71 7.45
N TYR A 43 -5.36 2.71 8.17
CA TYR A 43 -5.79 2.86 9.55
C TYR A 43 -4.61 3.15 10.48
N TYR A 44 -3.50 2.41 10.34
CA TYR A 44 -2.31 2.64 11.15
C TYR A 44 -1.70 4.04 10.93
N LEU A 45 -1.66 4.51 9.68
CA LEU A 45 -1.26 5.88 9.38
C LEU A 45 -2.25 6.91 9.94
N GLY A 46 -3.55 6.66 9.80
CA GLY A 46 -4.59 7.52 10.35
C GLY A 46 -4.46 7.70 11.86
N VAL A 47 -4.27 6.60 12.60
CA VAL A 47 -4.01 6.64 14.05
C VAL A 47 -2.73 7.41 14.38
N ALA A 48 -1.68 7.26 13.58
CA ALA A 48 -0.43 8.00 13.79
C ALA A 48 -0.54 9.50 13.51
N PHE A 49 -1.43 9.92 12.61
CA PHE A 49 -1.68 11.31 12.27
C PHE A 49 -2.81 11.97 13.06
N ALA A 50 -3.59 11.20 13.83
CA ALA A 50 -4.75 11.67 14.58
C ALA A 50 -4.42 12.47 15.86
N LEU A 51 -3.47 13.42 15.76
CA LEU A 51 -3.16 14.40 16.81
C LEU A 51 -4.42 15.05 17.40
#